data_AF-A0A9E3I4Y4-F1
#
_entry.id   AF-A0A9E3I4Y4-F1
#
_cell.length_a   1.000
_cell.length_b   1.000
_cell.length_c   1.000
_cell.angle_alpha   90.00
_cell.angle_beta   90.00
_cell.angle_gamma   90.00
#
_symmetry.space_group_name_H-M   'P 1'
#
loop_
_entity.id
_entity.type
_entity.pdbx_description
1 polymer ?
#
loop_
_entity_poly.entity_id
_entity_poly.type
_entity_poly.pdbx_seq_one_letter_code
_entity_poly.pdbx_strand_id
1 'polypeptide(L)'
;MRGIDLRPVPRRYRGISPILALLLIAALFCAVVGVKWYMKANVKDPDLCDDLMAWKEWRLREASEKPIQKPSAEHPVITEGFKFDTNLSEKDGTEPRGELLFFVGPDGGVAGSWHGLYWKTRERNVQIMGGDFAGKAYPAKIYRSETGEEDASKLYLMAKGEFLIQEAYTDKGGIFHRAGDIYVRAWLSRDHVLTGEFTITSDEKYFETFTWNTFRAP
;
A
#
# COMPACT_ATOMS: atom_id res chain seq x y z
N MET A 1 -66.27 -64.88 -19.05
CA MET A 1 -65.06 -64.32 -19.68
C MET A 1 -64.33 -63.47 -18.65
N ARG A 2 -63.02 -63.70 -18.50
CA ARG A 2 -62.12 -62.96 -17.61
C ARG A 2 -61.85 -61.55 -18.18
N GLY A 3 -61.89 -60.53 -17.32
CA GLY A 3 -61.26 -59.24 -17.57
C GLY A 3 -60.46 -58.86 -16.33
N ILE A 4 -59.14 -59.02 -16.39
CA ILE A 4 -58.20 -58.55 -15.36
C ILE A 4 -57.88 -57.10 -15.72
N ASP A 5 -58.40 -56.16 -14.93
CA ASP A 5 -58.12 -54.73 -15.11
C ASP A 5 -56.98 -54.32 -14.17
N LEU A 6 -55.76 -54.22 -14.73
CA LEU A 6 -54.54 -53.79 -14.03
C LEU A 6 -54.54 -52.26 -13.92
N ARG A 7 -55.15 -51.73 -12.86
CA ARG A 7 -55.03 -50.30 -12.54
C ARG A 7 -53.65 -50.01 -11.93
N PRO A 8 -52.91 -49.00 -12.41
CA PRO A 8 -51.61 -48.65 -11.87
C PRO A 8 -51.75 -48.10 -10.45
N VAL A 9 -51.00 -48.68 -9.52
CA VAL A 9 -50.91 -48.20 -8.14
C VAL A 9 -50.29 -46.79 -8.15
N PRO A 10 -50.94 -45.77 -7.56
CA PRO A 10 -50.35 -44.44 -7.47
C PRO A 10 -49.07 -44.53 -6.63
N ARG A 11 -47.93 -44.18 -7.24
CA ARG A 11 -46.65 -44.00 -6.53
C ARG A 11 -46.88 -42.91 -5.50
N ARG A 12 -47.02 -43.29 -4.22
CA ARG A 12 -47.03 -42.36 -3.09
C ARG A 12 -45.70 -41.62 -3.11
N TYR A 13 -45.72 -40.38 -3.58
CA TYR A 13 -44.67 -39.42 -3.30
C TYR A 13 -44.57 -39.32 -1.77
N ARG A 14 -43.53 -39.94 -1.19
CA ARG A 14 -43.14 -39.67 0.19
C ARG A 14 -42.62 -38.24 0.18
N GLY A 15 -43.54 -37.30 0.42
CA GLY A 15 -43.20 -35.89 0.60
C GLY A 15 -42.06 -35.78 1.61
N ILE A 16 -41.10 -34.92 1.30
CA ILE A 16 -40.00 -34.59 2.19
C ILE A 16 -40.62 -34.21 3.54
N SER A 17 -40.24 -34.94 4.60
CA SER A 17 -40.71 -34.65 5.95
C SER A 17 -40.43 -33.17 6.25
N PRO A 18 -41.37 -32.43 6.87
CA PRO A 18 -41.14 -31.03 7.25
C PRO A 18 -39.89 -30.86 8.12
N ILE A 19 -39.51 -31.89 8.88
CA ILE A 19 -38.27 -31.94 9.66
C ILE A 19 -37.03 -31.92 8.74
N LEU A 20 -37.05 -32.71 7.66
CA LEU A 20 -35.94 -32.73 6.69
C LEU A 20 -35.82 -31.38 5.97
N ALA A 21 -36.95 -30.74 5.65
CA ALA A 21 -36.95 -29.40 5.05
C ALA A 21 -36.33 -28.35 6.00
N LEU A 22 -36.70 -28.38 7.29
CA LEU A 22 -36.11 -27.49 8.30
C LEU A 22 -34.60 -27.73 8.48
N LEU A 23 -34.15 -28.97 8.48
CA LEU A 23 -32.72 -29.30 8.58
C LEU A 23 -31.93 -28.78 7.38
N LEU A 24 -32.49 -28.88 6.17
CA LEU A 24 -31.86 -28.34 4.96
C LEU A 24 -31.75 -26.81 5.01
N ILE A 25 -32.79 -26.12 5.49
CA ILE A 25 -32.77 -24.65 5.65
C ILE A 25 -31.72 -24.24 6.69
N ALA A 26 -31.65 -24.93 7.83
CA ALA A 26 -30.65 -24.65 8.86
C ALA A 26 -29.22 -24.90 8.35
N ALA A 27 -28.99 -25.99 7.62
CA ALA A 27 -27.70 -26.27 7.00
C ALA A 27 -27.31 -25.21 5.97
N LEU A 28 -28.24 -24.76 5.13
CA LEU A 28 -28.02 -23.69 4.16
C LEU A 28 -27.67 -22.38 4.87
N PHE A 29 -28.40 -22.03 5.94
CA PHE A 29 -28.13 -20.83 6.72
C PHE A 29 -26.73 -20.88 7.35
N CYS A 30 -26.35 -22.00 7.97
CA CYS A 30 -25.00 -22.19 8.51
C CYS A 30 -23.92 -22.09 7.43
N ALA A 31 -24.15 -22.66 6.24
CA ALA A 31 -23.22 -22.56 5.11
C ALA A 31 -23.05 -21.10 4.64
N VAL A 32 -24.15 -20.34 4.51
CA VAL A 32 -24.10 -18.93 4.10
C VAL A 32 -23.38 -18.07 5.14
N VAL A 33 -23.67 -18.27 6.43
CA VAL A 33 -22.99 -17.55 7.51
C VAL A 33 -21.50 -17.92 7.56
N GLY A 34 -21.17 -19.20 7.44
CA GLY A 34 -19.80 -19.70 7.40
C GLY A 34 -19.01 -19.12 6.21
N VAL A 35 -19.59 -19.10 5.02
CA VAL A 35 -18.98 -18.49 3.83
C VAL A 35 -18.77 -16.99 4.02
N LYS A 36 -19.76 -16.25 4.56
CA LYS A 36 -19.58 -14.82 4.87
C LYS A 36 -18.45 -14.58 5.86
N TRP A 37 -18.36 -15.40 6.90
CA TRP A 37 -17.31 -15.28 7.92
C TRP A 37 -15.93 -15.62 7.35
N TYR A 38 -15.84 -16.70 6.58
CA TYR A 38 -14.62 -17.12 5.88
C TYR A 38 -14.14 -16.08 4.86
N MET A 39 -15.06 -15.47 4.10
CA MET A 39 -14.70 -14.39 3.17
C MET A 39 -14.29 -13.10 3.90
N LYS A 40 -14.90 -12.79 5.06
CA LYS A 40 -14.50 -11.62 5.87
C LYS A 40 -13.14 -11.82 6.56
N ALA A 41 -12.81 -13.05 6.95
CA ALA A 41 -11.53 -13.39 7.58
C ALA A 41 -10.32 -13.35 6.62
N ASN A 42 -10.54 -13.40 5.31
CA ASN A 42 -9.48 -13.35 4.30
C ASN A 42 -9.08 -11.92 3.87
N VAL A 43 -9.67 -10.88 4.46
CA VAL A 43 -9.13 -9.52 4.31
C VAL A 43 -7.86 -9.46 5.15
N LYS A 44 -6.72 -9.80 4.52
CA LYS A 44 -5.40 -9.60 5.11
C LYS A 44 -5.31 -8.14 5.52
N ASP A 45 -5.17 -7.88 6.82
CA ASP A 45 -4.93 -6.53 7.29
C ASP A 45 -3.66 -6.03 6.59
N PRO A 46 -3.72 -4.97 5.76
CA PRO A 46 -2.53 -4.45 5.08
C PRO A 46 -1.42 -4.05 6.06
N ASP A 47 -1.77 -3.82 7.33
CA ASP A 47 -0.83 -3.55 8.42
C ASP A 47 0.02 -4.78 8.79
N LEU A 48 -0.40 -5.99 8.44
CA LEU A 48 0.30 -7.25 8.71
C LEU A 48 1.06 -7.80 7.49
N CYS A 49 1.10 -7.08 6.38
CA CYS A 49 1.75 -7.51 5.14
C CYS A 49 3.05 -6.72 4.90
N ASP A 50 4.18 -7.41 5.02
CA ASP A 50 5.51 -6.79 4.91
C ASP A 50 6.10 -6.81 3.49
N ASP A 51 5.55 -7.65 2.59
CA ASP A 51 6.20 -7.97 1.31
C ASP A 51 5.42 -7.47 0.09
N LEU A 52 4.88 -6.25 0.21
CA LEU A 52 4.17 -5.60 -0.89
C LEU A 52 5.02 -4.47 -1.45
N MET A 53 5.06 -4.40 -2.78
CA MET A 53 5.50 -3.20 -3.49
C MET A 53 4.66 -2.00 -3.03
N ALA A 54 5.28 -0.81 -2.97
CA ALA A 54 4.65 0.40 -2.41
C ALA A 54 3.25 0.67 -3.00
N TRP A 55 3.07 0.59 -4.32
CA TRP A 55 1.76 0.82 -4.95
C TRP A 55 0.72 -0.27 -4.60
N LYS A 56 1.15 -1.51 -4.39
CA LYS A 56 0.24 -2.60 -3.98
C LYS A 56 -0.24 -2.38 -2.55
N GLU A 57 0.67 -2.00 -1.65
CA GLU A 57 0.30 -1.66 -0.28
C GLU A 57 -0.63 -0.45 -0.24
N TRP A 58 -0.36 0.58 -1.05
CA TRP A 58 -1.20 1.78 -1.13
C TRP A 58 -2.64 1.40 -1.51
N ARG A 59 -2.82 0.61 -2.56
CA ARG A 59 -4.15 0.17 -3.02
C ARG A 59 -4.95 -0.57 -1.95
N LEU A 60 -4.30 -1.44 -1.18
CA LEU A 60 -4.97 -2.15 -0.09
C LEU A 60 -5.41 -1.20 1.02
N ARG A 61 -4.60 -0.18 1.31
CA ARG A 61 -4.90 0.83 2.34
C ARG A 61 -5.97 1.80 1.89
N GLU A 62 -5.92 2.24 0.64
CA GLU A 62 -6.92 3.10 0.01
C GLU A 62 -8.31 2.43 0.05
N ALA A 63 -8.37 1.13 -0.29
CA ALA A 63 -9.60 0.35 -0.20
C ALA A 63 -10.17 0.21 1.23
N SER A 64 -9.37 0.46 2.27
CA SER A 64 -9.78 0.35 3.67
C SER A 64 -10.41 1.62 4.26
N GLU A 65 -10.29 2.77 3.57
CA GLU A 65 -10.80 4.10 4.00
C GLU A 65 -10.49 4.49 5.47
N LYS A 66 -9.48 3.87 6.11
CA LYS A 66 -9.17 4.16 7.52
C LYS A 66 -8.82 5.67 7.68
N PRO A 67 -9.42 6.39 8.65
CA PRO A 67 -9.06 7.79 8.90
C PRO A 67 -7.60 7.92 9.35
N ILE A 68 -7.06 9.14 9.31
CA ILE A 68 -5.73 9.43 9.87
C ILE A 68 -5.75 9.04 11.35
N GLN A 69 -4.82 8.16 11.73
CA GLN A 69 -4.65 7.74 13.11
C GLN A 69 -3.50 8.53 13.72
N LYS A 70 -3.77 9.18 14.85
CA LYS A 70 -2.72 9.88 15.59
C LYS A 70 -1.69 8.87 16.12
N PRO A 71 -0.40 9.23 16.14
CA PRO A 71 0.61 8.41 16.80
C PRO A 71 0.23 8.10 18.25
N SER A 72 0.44 6.85 18.68
CA SER A 72 0.27 6.45 20.09
C SER A 72 1.46 6.91 20.94
N ALA A 73 1.37 6.76 22.26
CA ALA A 73 2.47 7.08 23.18
C ALA A 73 3.75 6.25 22.95
N GLU A 74 3.66 5.13 22.22
CA GLU A 74 4.79 4.27 21.90
C GLU A 74 5.59 4.78 20.69
N HIS A 75 5.00 5.68 19.91
CA HIS A 75 5.59 6.26 18.70
C HIS A 75 6.39 7.53 19.03
N PRO A 76 7.14 8.08 18.05
CA PRO A 76 7.82 9.35 18.21
C PRO A 76 6.81 10.45 18.50
N VAL A 77 7.08 11.28 19.51
CA VAL A 77 6.22 12.40 19.84
C VAL A 77 6.45 13.51 18.80
N ILE A 78 5.37 13.90 18.13
CA ILE A 78 5.35 14.95 17.11
C ILE A 78 4.54 16.12 17.66
N THR A 79 5.20 17.03 18.39
CA THR A 79 4.55 18.24 18.93
C THR A 79 4.43 19.33 17.88
N GLU A 80 5.41 19.40 16.98
CA GLU A 80 5.49 20.31 15.85
C GLU A 80 5.82 19.54 14.59
N GLY A 81 5.56 20.13 13.43
CA GLY A 81 5.82 19.47 12.17
C GLY A 81 7.31 19.29 11.92
N PHE A 82 7.75 18.07 11.63
CA PHE A 82 9.14 17.79 11.27
C PHE A 82 9.36 17.98 9.78
N LYS A 83 10.43 18.70 9.41
CA LYS A 83 10.88 18.89 8.03
C LYS A 83 12.18 18.12 7.82
N PHE A 84 12.20 17.25 6.82
CA PHE A 84 13.37 16.50 6.39
C PHE A 84 13.73 16.94 4.98
N ASP A 85 15.01 17.23 4.78
CA ASP A 85 15.59 17.64 3.51
C ASP A 85 16.78 16.71 3.24
N THR A 86 16.72 15.96 2.13
CA THR A 86 17.67 14.88 1.87
C THR A 86 17.80 14.55 0.40
N ASN A 87 18.85 13.81 0.07
CA ASN A 87 19.03 13.30 -1.28
C ASN A 87 18.41 11.92 -1.41
N LEU A 88 17.69 11.69 -2.51
CA LEU A 88 17.33 10.34 -2.95
C LEU A 88 18.54 9.71 -3.63
N SER A 89 18.84 8.46 -3.31
CA SER A 89 19.85 7.68 -4.01
C SER A 89 19.25 6.36 -4.49
N GLU A 90 19.79 5.80 -5.57
CA GLU A 90 19.48 4.40 -5.91
C GLU A 90 19.95 3.50 -4.77
N LYS A 91 19.27 2.36 -4.55
CA LYS A 91 19.54 1.48 -3.39
C LYS A 91 21.02 1.09 -3.24
N ASP A 92 21.72 0.92 -4.36
CA ASP A 92 23.14 0.55 -4.41
C ASP A 92 24.05 1.70 -4.90
N GLY A 93 23.46 2.88 -5.13
CA GLY A 93 24.15 4.03 -5.72
C GLY A 93 24.59 5.05 -4.66
N THR A 94 25.76 5.64 -4.86
CA THR A 94 26.23 6.78 -4.06
C THR A 94 25.87 8.13 -4.66
N GLU A 95 25.34 8.14 -5.89
CA GLU A 95 25.00 9.36 -6.60
C GLU A 95 23.56 9.80 -6.31
N PRO A 96 23.35 11.07 -5.91
CA PRO A 96 22.02 11.59 -5.69
C PRO A 96 21.23 11.66 -7.00
N ARG A 97 19.94 11.31 -6.92
CA ARG A 97 18.95 11.29 -8.01
C ARG A 97 17.87 12.37 -7.82
N GLY A 98 18.20 13.39 -7.04
CA GLY A 98 17.32 14.51 -6.71
C GLY A 98 17.18 14.68 -5.20
N GLU A 99 16.51 15.75 -4.84
CA GLU A 99 16.27 16.21 -3.47
C GLU A 99 14.84 15.87 -3.09
N LEU A 100 14.69 15.25 -1.92
CA LEU A 100 13.43 14.94 -1.27
C LEU A 100 13.24 15.92 -0.12
N LEU A 101 12.17 16.71 -0.23
CA LEU A 101 11.61 17.43 0.89
C LEU A 101 10.43 16.64 1.45
N PHE A 102 10.48 16.32 2.74
CA PHE A 102 9.46 15.51 3.41
C PHE A 102 9.02 16.16 4.71
N PHE A 103 7.72 16.23 4.95
CA PHE A 103 7.10 16.88 6.10
C PHE A 103 6.17 15.90 6.82
N VAL A 104 6.26 15.87 8.15
CA VAL A 104 5.39 15.08 9.02
C VAL A 104 4.74 15.99 10.05
N GLY A 105 3.41 16.12 9.99
CA GLY A 105 2.63 16.92 10.91
C GLY A 105 2.31 16.22 12.24
N PRO A 106 1.91 16.98 13.28
CA PRO A 106 1.58 16.46 14.61
C PRO A 106 0.33 15.56 14.64
N ASP A 107 -0.51 15.65 13.62
CA ASP A 107 -1.68 14.80 13.42
C ASP A 107 -1.36 13.49 12.68
N GLY A 108 -0.12 13.30 12.25
CA GLY A 108 0.30 12.20 11.40
C GLY A 108 0.07 12.47 9.90
N GLY A 109 -0.29 13.69 9.50
CA GLY A 109 -0.31 14.09 8.10
C GLY A 109 1.09 14.07 7.50
N VAL A 110 1.20 13.65 6.25
CA VAL A 110 2.48 13.60 5.51
C VAL A 110 2.35 14.42 4.23
N ALA A 111 3.36 15.21 3.92
CA ALA A 111 3.46 15.92 2.66
C ALA A 111 4.92 15.97 2.21
N GLY A 112 5.15 16.25 0.94
CA GLY A 112 6.50 16.49 0.47
C GLY A 112 6.57 16.71 -1.03
N SER A 113 7.79 16.93 -1.50
CA SER A 113 8.09 17.19 -2.89
C SER A 113 9.41 16.54 -3.27
N TRP A 114 9.49 15.98 -4.46
CA TRP A 114 10.72 15.57 -5.11
C TRP A 114 11.09 16.57 -6.20
N HIS A 115 12.31 17.11 -6.15
CA HIS A 115 12.81 18.05 -7.14
C HIS A 115 14.28 17.81 -7.46
N GLY A 116 14.72 18.35 -8.59
CA GLY A 116 16.13 18.36 -8.95
C GLY A 116 16.40 18.03 -10.41
N LEU A 117 17.70 18.02 -10.71
CA LEU A 117 18.28 17.65 -11.99
C LEU A 117 19.27 16.54 -11.72
N TYR A 118 19.22 15.43 -12.47
CA TYR A 118 20.29 14.45 -12.40
C TYR A 118 20.64 13.90 -13.77
N TRP A 119 21.92 13.57 -13.90
CA TRP A 119 22.51 13.08 -15.14
C TRP A 119 22.58 11.57 -15.02
N LYS A 120 21.73 10.86 -15.78
CA LYS A 120 21.80 9.39 -15.79
C LYS A 120 23.00 8.94 -16.63
N THR A 121 23.33 9.69 -17.68
CA THR A 121 24.56 9.58 -18.49
C THR A 121 24.92 10.95 -19.09
N ARG A 122 26.11 11.09 -19.71
CA ARG A 122 26.45 12.29 -20.52
C ARG A 122 25.47 12.55 -21.68
N GLU A 123 24.73 11.52 -22.07
CA GLU A 123 23.81 11.53 -23.22
C GLU A 123 22.35 11.73 -22.80
N ARG A 124 22.03 11.59 -21.51
CA ARG A 124 20.66 11.65 -20.98
C ARG A 124 20.58 12.52 -19.73
N ASN A 125 19.94 13.66 -19.90
CA ASN A 125 19.59 14.56 -18.81
C ASN A 125 18.17 14.30 -18.35
N VAL A 126 17.98 14.20 -17.03
CA VAL A 126 16.67 13.99 -16.42
C VAL A 126 16.37 15.17 -15.50
N GLN A 127 15.29 15.89 -15.80
CA GLN A 127 14.80 16.99 -15.00
C GLN A 127 13.45 16.62 -14.39
N ILE A 128 13.32 16.83 -13.09
CA ILE A 128 12.07 16.65 -12.36
C ILE A 128 11.32 17.98 -12.41
N MET A 129 10.16 17.99 -13.06
CA MET A 129 9.32 19.19 -13.24
C MET A 129 8.14 19.25 -12.29
N GLY A 130 7.85 18.14 -11.61
CA GLY A 130 6.83 18.02 -10.57
C GLY A 130 7.02 16.71 -9.83
N GLY A 131 6.66 16.70 -8.55
CA GLY A 131 6.86 15.54 -7.68
C GLY A 131 6.27 15.70 -6.31
N ASP A 132 5.14 16.38 -6.20
CA ASP A 132 4.46 16.61 -4.93
C ASP A 132 3.66 15.38 -4.52
N PHE A 133 3.69 15.06 -3.23
CA PHE A 133 2.96 13.92 -2.67
C PHE A 133 2.36 14.27 -1.30
N ALA A 134 1.29 13.57 -0.97
CA ALA A 134 0.60 13.69 0.31
C ALA A 134 0.19 12.31 0.85
N GLY A 135 0.07 12.22 2.16
CA GLY A 135 -0.12 10.94 2.83
C GLY A 135 -0.45 11.06 4.30
N LYS A 136 -0.27 9.96 5.00
CA LYS A 136 -0.56 9.86 6.43
C LYS A 136 0.25 8.77 7.12
N ALA A 137 0.25 8.83 8.45
CA ALA A 137 0.80 7.82 9.33
C ALA A 137 -0.14 6.62 9.52
N TYR A 138 0.45 5.46 9.79
CA TYR A 138 -0.22 4.20 10.08
C TYR A 138 0.41 3.55 11.32
N PRO A 139 -0.02 3.97 12.53
CA PRO A 139 0.55 3.53 13.80
C PRO A 139 0.40 2.04 14.10
N ALA A 140 -0.45 1.31 13.38
CA ALA A 140 -0.67 -0.11 13.59
C ALA A 140 0.37 -1.00 12.89
N LYS A 141 1.15 -0.45 11.94
CA LYS A 141 2.16 -1.23 11.21
C LYS A 141 3.44 -1.31 12.05
N ILE A 142 3.91 -2.53 12.28
CA ILE A 142 5.14 -2.80 13.03
C ILE A 142 6.32 -2.82 12.07
N TYR A 143 7.41 -2.13 12.40
CA TYR A 143 8.63 -2.22 11.61
C TYR A 143 9.25 -3.59 11.78
N ARG A 144 9.69 -4.20 10.68
CA ARG A 144 10.49 -5.42 10.70
C ARG A 144 11.78 -5.21 9.92
N SER A 145 12.91 -5.50 10.56
CA SER A 145 14.23 -5.43 9.94
C SER A 145 14.46 -6.59 8.96
N GLU A 146 15.54 -6.52 8.18
CA GLU A 146 15.94 -7.62 7.29
C GLU A 146 16.28 -8.92 8.06
N THR A 147 16.68 -8.81 9.34
CA THR A 147 16.95 -9.96 10.21
C THR A 147 15.68 -10.50 10.89
N GLY A 148 14.53 -9.88 10.66
CA GLY A 148 13.24 -10.26 11.26
C GLY A 148 12.98 -9.66 12.64
N GLU A 149 13.83 -8.74 13.11
CA GLU A 149 13.61 -8.03 14.37
C GLU A 149 12.45 -7.04 14.23
N GLU A 150 11.54 -7.06 15.19
CA GLU A 150 10.34 -6.21 15.20
C GLU A 150 10.53 -4.99 16.12
N ASP A 151 10.13 -3.82 15.63
CA ASP A 151 10.16 -2.57 16.37
C ASP A 151 8.83 -1.81 16.21
N ALA A 152 7.96 -1.93 17.21
CA ALA A 152 6.68 -1.23 17.25
C ALA A 152 6.82 0.26 17.61
N SER A 153 8.02 0.74 17.97
CA SER A 153 8.22 2.14 18.34
C SER A 153 8.37 3.08 17.14
N LYS A 154 8.62 2.53 15.95
CA LYS A 154 8.74 3.31 14.72
C LYS A 154 7.36 3.59 14.13
N LEU A 155 7.15 4.83 13.73
CA LEU A 155 5.91 5.24 13.09
C LEU A 155 6.01 5.00 11.58
N TYR A 156 5.12 4.16 11.04
CA TYR A 156 5.00 3.98 9.60
C TYR A 156 4.29 5.14 8.94
N LEU A 157 4.83 5.60 7.81
CA LEU A 157 4.32 6.70 7.02
C LEU A 157 4.16 6.23 5.57
N MET A 158 3.08 6.64 4.93
CA MET A 158 2.88 6.36 3.51
C MET A 158 2.25 7.54 2.80
N ALA A 159 2.76 7.87 1.61
CA ALA A 159 2.25 8.94 0.77
C ALA A 159 2.17 8.53 -0.70
N LYS A 160 1.29 9.21 -1.44
CA LYS A 160 1.15 9.09 -2.88
C LYS A 160 1.19 10.49 -3.51
N GLY A 161 1.75 10.57 -4.70
CA GLY A 161 1.75 11.78 -5.52
C GLY A 161 1.84 11.44 -6.99
N GLU A 162 2.05 12.48 -7.79
CA GLU A 162 2.30 12.36 -9.22
C GLU A 162 3.65 13.00 -9.53
N PHE A 163 4.38 12.44 -10.49
CA PHE A 163 5.60 13.05 -11.01
C PHE A 163 5.45 13.44 -12.47
N LEU A 164 6.21 14.46 -12.86
CA LEU A 164 6.48 14.79 -14.25
C LEU A 164 7.98 14.93 -14.43
N ILE A 165 8.55 14.12 -15.32
CA ILE A 165 9.96 14.14 -15.66
C ILE A 165 10.11 14.55 -17.12
N GLN A 166 11.05 15.44 -17.39
CA GLN A 166 11.54 15.75 -18.72
C GLN A 166 12.89 15.07 -18.93
N GLU A 167 13.00 14.29 -19.99
CA GLU A 167 14.23 13.61 -20.40
C GLU A 167 14.74 14.22 -21.70
N ALA A 168 15.96 14.75 -21.68
CA ALA A 168 16.62 15.29 -22.87
C ALA A 168 17.77 14.37 -23.29
N TYR A 169 17.72 13.92 -24.54
CA TYR A 169 18.75 13.10 -25.18
C TYR A 169 19.66 14.00 -26.01
N THR A 170 20.90 14.17 -25.58
CA THR A 170 21.84 15.10 -26.22
C THR A 170 22.39 14.56 -27.54
N ASP A 171 22.39 13.25 -27.73
CA ASP A 171 22.84 12.56 -28.95
C ASP A 171 21.81 12.62 -30.09
N LYS A 172 20.52 12.52 -29.75
CA LYS A 172 19.39 12.43 -30.70
C LYS A 172 18.57 13.71 -30.83
N GLY A 173 18.87 14.73 -30.03
CA GLY A 173 18.14 16.00 -30.02
C GLY A 173 16.66 15.86 -29.59
N GLY A 174 16.32 14.79 -28.86
CA GLY A 174 14.96 14.47 -28.46
C GLY A 174 14.65 14.92 -27.03
N ILE A 175 13.46 15.50 -26.83
CA ILE A 175 12.90 15.76 -25.51
C ILE A 175 11.67 14.86 -25.33
N PHE A 176 11.67 14.08 -24.25
CA PHE A 176 10.56 13.21 -23.89
C PHE A 176 10.03 13.62 -22.52
N HIS A 177 8.71 13.50 -22.34
CA HIS A 177 8.06 13.70 -21.07
C HIS A 177 7.54 12.36 -20.57
N ARG A 178 7.77 12.07 -19.29
CA ARG A 178 7.27 10.89 -18.61
C ARG A 178 6.52 11.35 -17.37
N ALA A 179 5.27 10.93 -17.24
CA ALA A 179 4.45 11.16 -16.06
C ALA A 179 4.07 9.82 -15.44
N GLY A 180 3.74 9.85 -14.16
CA GLY A 180 3.32 8.67 -13.43
C GLY A 180 3.08 8.96 -11.96
N ASP A 181 2.98 7.90 -11.17
CA ASP A 181 2.73 7.97 -9.75
C ASP A 181 4.04 7.91 -8.94
N ILE A 182 4.04 8.62 -7.83
CA ILE A 182 5.01 8.50 -6.73
C ILE A 182 4.33 7.71 -5.60
N TYR A 183 5.07 6.76 -5.03
CA TYR A 183 4.72 6.10 -3.78
C TYR A 183 5.87 6.24 -2.80
N VAL A 184 5.59 6.76 -1.62
CA VAL A 184 6.59 6.96 -0.56
C VAL A 184 6.23 6.12 0.64
N ARG A 185 7.19 5.36 1.14
CA ARG A 185 7.10 4.59 2.39
C ARG A 185 8.21 5.03 3.31
N ALA A 186 7.91 5.32 4.56
CA ALA A 186 8.92 5.73 5.50
C ALA A 186 8.63 5.25 6.92
N TRP A 187 9.69 5.19 7.72
CA TRP A 187 9.69 4.86 9.12
C TRP A 187 10.37 5.99 9.87
N LEU A 188 9.64 6.59 10.82
CA LEU A 188 10.16 7.60 11.73
C LEU A 188 10.47 6.95 13.08
N SER A 189 11.72 7.01 13.51
CA SER A 189 12.14 6.52 14.84
C SER A 189 11.87 7.53 15.95
N ARG A 190 11.94 7.09 17.21
CA ARG A 190 11.80 7.98 18.38
C ARG A 190 12.85 9.08 18.47
N ASP A 191 14.02 8.85 17.88
CA ASP A 191 15.10 9.82 17.76
C ASP A 191 14.92 10.74 16.54
N HIS A 192 13.73 10.73 15.93
CA HIS A 192 13.37 11.49 14.74
C HIS A 192 14.29 11.22 13.54
N VAL A 193 14.76 9.98 13.42
CA VAL A 193 15.46 9.51 12.21
C VAL A 193 14.41 9.01 11.23
N LEU A 194 14.43 9.57 10.02
CA LEU A 194 13.52 9.19 8.94
C LEU A 194 14.27 8.33 7.92
N THR A 195 13.82 7.09 7.79
CA THR A 195 14.32 6.14 6.79
C THR A 195 13.19 5.71 5.88
N GLY A 196 13.44 5.58 4.58
CA GLY A 196 12.35 5.22 3.69
C GLY A 196 12.77 4.84 2.28
N GLU A 197 11.72 4.57 1.50
CA GLU A 197 11.75 4.17 0.12
C GLU A 197 10.81 5.05 -0.71
N PHE A 198 11.28 5.46 -1.88
CA PHE A 198 10.57 6.30 -2.83
C PHE A 198 10.49 5.52 -4.13
N THR A 199 9.28 5.20 -4.57
CA THR A 199 9.05 4.42 -5.78
C THR A 199 8.33 5.29 -6.79
N ILE A 200 8.84 5.33 -8.02
CA ILE A 200 8.12 5.92 -9.15
C ILE A 200 7.71 4.84 -10.14
N THR A 201 6.53 4.99 -10.72
CA THR A 201 6.08 4.11 -11.80
C THR A 201 5.07 4.81 -12.70
N SER A 202 5.11 4.51 -14.00
CA SER A 202 4.13 4.99 -14.97
C SER A 202 3.09 3.94 -15.35
N ASP A 203 3.35 2.66 -15.06
CA ASP A 203 2.52 1.53 -15.51
C ASP A 203 2.43 0.37 -14.50
N GLU A 204 3.02 0.52 -13.32
CA GLU A 204 3.10 -0.45 -12.24
C GLU A 204 3.77 -1.79 -12.58
N LYS A 205 4.41 -1.85 -13.76
CA LYS A 205 5.22 -2.99 -14.21
C LYS A 205 6.69 -2.64 -14.16
N TYR A 206 7.03 -1.46 -14.65
CA TYR A 206 8.36 -0.88 -14.55
C TYR A 206 8.34 0.21 -13.49
N PHE A 207 9.21 0.06 -12.50
CA PHE A 207 9.32 1.00 -11.40
C PHE A 207 10.80 1.23 -11.08
N GLU A 208 11.10 2.44 -10.63
CA GLU A 208 12.41 2.82 -10.11
C GLU A 208 12.24 3.08 -8.61
N THR A 209 13.14 2.52 -7.80
CA THR A 209 13.12 2.63 -6.34
C THR A 209 14.38 3.34 -5.87
N PHE A 210 14.17 4.36 -5.05
CA PHE A 210 15.21 5.14 -4.38
C PHE A 210 15.06 5.00 -2.88
N THR A 211 16.15 5.16 -2.17
CA THR A 211 16.18 5.13 -0.71
C THR A 211 16.85 6.39 -0.18
N TRP A 212 16.56 6.69 1.07
CA TRP A 212 17.27 7.71 1.83
C TRP A 212 17.37 7.28 3.28
N ASN A 213 18.37 7.83 3.96
CA ASN A 213 18.49 7.78 5.39
C ASN A 213 18.86 9.18 5.87
N THR A 214 17.97 9.81 6.62
CA THR A 214 18.20 11.15 7.14
C THR A 214 18.30 11.12 8.64
N PHE A 215 19.38 11.72 9.14
CA PHE A 215 19.56 12.00 10.54
C PHE A 215 19.08 13.42 10.86
N ARG A 216 18.11 13.49 11.79
CA ARG A 216 17.63 14.64 12.55
C ARG A 216 17.19 15.88 11.74
N ALA A 217 15.89 16.18 11.80
CA ALA A 217 15.41 17.54 11.56
C ALA A 217 16.00 18.47 12.66
N PRO A 218 16.58 19.63 12.31
CA PRO A 218 17.08 20.59 13.29
C PRO A 218 15.99 21.13 14.21
#